data_AF-A0A7X8WC58-F1
#
_entry.id   AF-A0A7X8WC58-F1
#
_cell.length_a   1.000
_cell.length_b   1.000
_cell.length_c   1.000
_cell.angle_alpha   90.00
_cell.angle_beta   90.00
_cell.angle_gamma   90.00
#
_symmetry.space_group_name_H-M   'P 1'
#
loop_
_entity.id
_entity.type
_entity.pdbx_description
1 polymer ?
#
loop_
_entity_poly.entity_id
_entity_poly.type
_entity_poly.pdbx_seq_one_letter_code
_entity_poly.pdbx_strand_id
1 'polypeptide(L)'
;MTLSDANYKGLSDKEVEQSREKNGNNILTPSKGVSLWKLYLEKYNDPVIKVLLVAAIFSLIVAFIENEYVETIGIIAAILLTTTIGFLFEYDANKK
;
A
#
# COMPACT_ATOMS: atom_id res chain seq x y z
N MET A 1 -19.50 -36.42 -44.57
CA MET A 1 -19.69 -36.29 -43.11
C MET A 1 -19.51 -34.83 -42.79
N THR A 2 -20.59 -34.06 -42.85
CA THR A 2 -20.59 -32.59 -42.76
C THR A 2 -20.51 -32.19 -41.30
N LEU A 3 -19.45 -31.49 -40.91
CA LEU A 3 -19.33 -30.86 -39.60
C LEU A 3 -20.45 -29.82 -39.52
N SER A 4 -21.44 -30.08 -38.65
CA SER A 4 -22.54 -29.14 -38.41
C SER A 4 -21.95 -27.85 -37.88
N ASP A 5 -22.10 -26.77 -38.65
CA ASP A 5 -21.85 -25.41 -38.20
C ASP A 5 -22.70 -25.17 -36.95
N ALA A 6 -22.07 -25.30 -35.78
CA ALA A 6 -22.71 -25.01 -34.52
C ALA A 6 -23.14 -23.55 -34.56
N ASN A 7 -24.44 -23.33 -34.66
CA ASN A 7 -25.04 -22.02 -34.64
C ASN A 7 -24.91 -21.49 -33.20
N TYR A 8 -23.74 -20.92 -32.89
CA TYR A 8 -23.47 -20.29 -31.60
C TYR A 8 -24.28 -19.00 -31.50
N LYS A 9 -25.56 -19.14 -31.15
CA LYS A 9 -26.42 -18.01 -30.82
C LYS A 9 -26.03 -17.53 -29.42
N GLY A 10 -25.57 -16.29 -29.32
CA GLY A 10 -25.26 -15.65 -28.04
C GLY A 10 -26.50 -15.49 -27.16
N LEU A 11 -26.29 -15.06 -25.92
CA LEU A 11 -27.37 -14.77 -24.97
C LEU A 11 -28.26 -13.64 -25.50
N SER A 12 -29.57 -13.77 -25.25
CA SER A 12 -30.53 -12.69 -25.46
C SER A 12 -30.41 -11.61 -24.38
N ASP A 13 -30.92 -10.42 -24.66
CA ASP A 13 -30.86 -9.28 -23.73
C ASP A 13 -31.47 -9.61 -22.36
N LYS A 14 -32.53 -10.43 -22.32
CA LYS A 14 -33.15 -10.89 -21.08
C LYS A 14 -32.24 -11.82 -20.27
N GLU A 15 -31.52 -12.72 -20.93
CA GLU A 15 -30.59 -13.64 -20.27
C GLU A 15 -29.34 -12.89 -19.77
N VAL A 16 -28.91 -11.85 -20.49
CA VAL A 16 -27.85 -10.94 -20.04
C VAL A 16 -28.28 -10.20 -18.77
N GLU A 17 -29.51 -9.67 -18.73
CA GLU A 17 -30.00 -8.94 -17.55
C GLU A 17 -30.14 -9.86 -16.32
N GLN A 18 -30.75 -11.04 -16.50
CA GLN A 18 -30.85 -12.05 -15.43
C GLN A 18 -29.47 -12.51 -14.93
N SER A 19 -28.50 -12.64 -15.83
CA SER A 19 -27.13 -12.97 -15.47
C SER A 19 -26.47 -11.86 -14.65
N ARG A 20 -26.69 -10.59 -15.00
CA ARG A 20 -26.17 -9.44 -14.24
C ARG A 20 -26.83 -9.27 -12.88
N GLU A 21 -28.13 -9.56 -12.75
CA GLU A 21 -28.81 -9.58 -11.45
C GLU A 21 -28.22 -10.65 -10.52
N LYS A 22 -27.90 -11.84 -11.06
CA LYS A 22 -27.39 -12.96 -10.28
C LYS A 22 -25.89 -12.86 -9.97
N ASN A 23 -25.08 -12.45 -10.94
CA ASN A 23 -23.62 -12.51 -10.85
C ASN A 23 -22.98 -11.13 -10.68
N GLY A 24 -23.76 -10.06 -10.76
CA GLY A 24 -23.25 -8.70 -10.83
C GLY A 24 -22.64 -8.38 -12.19
N ASN A 25 -22.20 -7.13 -12.34
CA ASN A 25 -21.42 -6.73 -13.49
C ASN A 25 -20.01 -7.30 -13.40
N ASN A 26 -19.45 -7.70 -14.54
CA ASN A 26 -18.04 -8.11 -14.64
C ASN A 26 -17.12 -6.89 -14.58
N ILE A 27 -17.17 -6.16 -13.48
CA ILE A 27 -16.35 -5.00 -13.18
C ILE A 27 -15.54 -5.35 -11.93
N LEU A 28 -14.22 -5.22 -12.02
CA LEU A 28 -13.35 -5.40 -10.86
C LEU A 28 -13.69 -4.34 -9.81
N THR A 29 -13.99 -4.79 -8.59
CA THR A 29 -14.22 -3.88 -7.46
C THR A 29 -12.99 -3.00 -7.27
N PRO A 30 -13.11 -1.67 -7.39
CA PRO A 30 -11.97 -0.79 -7.19
C PRO A 30 -11.47 -0.93 -5.75
N SER A 31 -10.16 -1.08 -5.58
CA SER A 31 -9.55 -1.08 -4.24
C SER A 31 -9.92 0.22 -3.53
N LYS A 32 -10.42 0.12 -2.30
CA LYS A 32 -10.73 1.30 -1.50
C LYS A 32 -9.41 2.05 -1.28
N GLY A 33 -9.32 3.28 -1.79
CA GLY A 33 -8.12 4.11 -1.61
C GLY A 33 -7.76 4.20 -0.13
N VAL A 34 -6.60 3.67 0.24
CA VAL A 34 -6.06 3.84 1.59
C VAL A 34 -5.67 5.30 1.79
N SER A 35 -5.98 5.85 2.96
CA SER A 35 -5.56 7.21 3.33
C SER A 35 -4.03 7.31 3.33
N LEU A 36 -3.48 8.38 2.75
CA LEU A 36 -2.04 8.64 2.72
C LEU A 36 -1.42 8.62 4.11
N TRP A 37 -2.12 9.16 5.11
CA TRP A 37 -1.68 9.15 6.50
C TRP A 37 -1.59 7.74 7.07
N LYS A 38 -2.55 6.88 6.73
CA LYS A 38 -2.55 5.49 7.17
C LYS A 38 -1.36 4.74 6.55
N LEU A 39 -1.14 4.92 5.25
CA LEU A 39 -0.04 4.30 4.52
C LEU A 39 1.34 4.75 5.07
N TYR A 40 1.49 6.04 5.40
CA TYR A 40 2.72 6.55 6.00
C TYR A 40 2.95 5.96 7.42
N LEU A 41 1.92 5.92 8.25
CA LEU A 41 2.02 5.37 9.60
C LEU A 41 2.30 3.86 9.61
N GLU A 42 1.80 3.11 8.62
CA GLU A 42 2.08 1.68 8.48
C GLU A 42 3.58 1.39 8.32
N LYS A 43 4.38 2.32 7.78
CA LYS A 43 5.85 2.17 7.70
C LYS A 43 6.49 1.99 9.08
N TYR A 44 5.97 2.61 10.13
CA TYR A 44 6.50 2.46 11.49
C TYR A 44 6.25 1.06 12.10
N ASN A 45 5.45 0.21 11.44
CA ASN A 45 5.31 -1.19 11.84
C ASN A 45 6.49 -2.07 11.37
N ASP A 46 7.31 -1.59 10.43
CA ASP A 46 8.48 -2.29 9.92
C ASP A 46 9.48 -2.59 11.06
N PRO A 47 9.93 -3.85 11.22
CA PRO A 47 10.93 -4.21 12.23
C PRO A 47 12.21 -3.38 12.17
N VAL A 48 12.67 -3.01 10.97
CA VAL A 48 13.87 -2.19 10.77
C VAL A 48 13.66 -0.79 11.35
N ILE A 49 12.53 -0.15 11.03
CA ILE A 49 12.22 1.19 11.56
C ILE A 49 12.07 1.15 13.08
N LYS A 50 11.48 0.08 13.63
CA LYS A 50 11.40 -0.12 15.09
C LYS A 50 12.78 -0.19 15.75
N VAL A 51 13.72 -0.93 15.16
CA VAL A 51 15.10 -0.98 15.66
C VAL A 51 15.76 0.40 15.63
N LEU A 52 15.58 1.15 14.54
CA LEU A 52 16.10 2.52 14.43
C LEU A 52 15.50 3.47 15.46
N LEU A 53 14.19 3.36 15.74
CA LEU A 53 13.54 4.15 16.79
C LEU A 53 14.08 3.83 18.18
N VAL A 54 14.34 2.55 18.47
CA VAL A 54 14.98 2.14 19.73
C VAL A 54 16.39 2.74 19.84
N ALA A 55 17.17 2.71 18.75
CA ALA A 55 18.48 3.36 18.71
C ALA A 55 18.39 4.88 18.92
N ALA A 56 17.38 5.54 18.33
CA ALA A 56 17.12 6.97 18.52
C ALA A 56 16.81 7.30 19.99
N ILE A 57 16.05 6.44 20.70
CA ILE A 57 15.77 6.62 22.13
C ILE A 57 17.05 6.49 22.96
N PHE A 58 17.89 5.48 22.70
CA PHE A 58 19.16 5.34 23.41
C PHE A 58 20.11 6.51 23.14
N SER A 59 20.24 6.94 21.88
CA SER A 59 21.02 8.12 21.52
C SER A 59 20.50 9.37 22.22
N LEU A 60 19.18 9.56 22.29
CA LEU A 60 18.59 10.70 22.98
C LEU A 60 18.93 10.71 24.48
N ILE A 61 18.94 9.55 25.14
CA ILE A 61 19.33 9.44 26.55
C ILE A 61 20.79 9.87 26.74
N VAL A 62 21.71 9.41 25.88
CA VAL A 62 23.12 9.80 25.92
C VAL A 62 23.28 11.29 25.65
N ALA A 63 22.57 11.81 24.64
CA ALA A 63 22.59 13.23 24.29
C ALA A 63 22.15 14.14 25.44
N PHE A 64 21.19 13.73 26.27
CA PHE A 64 20.80 14.47 27.47
C PHE A 64 21.90 14.49 28.55
N ILE A 65 22.71 13.44 28.66
CA ILE A 65 23.80 13.35 29.64
C ILE A 65 24.99 14.18 29.18
N GLU A 66 25.35 14.08 27.90
CA GLU A 66 26.53 14.72 27.32
C GLU A 66 26.25 16.12 26.77
N ASN A 67 24.97 16.54 26.70
CA ASN A 67 24.50 17.77 26.06
C ASN A 67 24.87 17.87 24.56
N GLU A 68 25.05 16.74 23.88
CA GLU A 68 25.38 16.67 22.45
C GLU A 68 24.24 16.00 21.67
N TYR A 69 23.50 16.79 20.88
CA TYR A 69 22.29 16.32 20.18
C TYR A 69 22.51 16.00 18.69
N VAL A 70 23.72 16.21 18.18
CA VAL A 70 24.02 16.09 16.73
C VAL A 70 23.73 14.67 16.24
N GLU A 71 24.16 13.65 16.98
CA GLU A 71 23.92 12.26 16.63
C GLU A 71 22.42 11.91 16.63
N THR A 72 21.70 12.28 17.70
CA THR A 72 20.27 12.03 17.80
C THR A 72 19.48 12.67 16.65
N ILE A 73 19.82 13.91 16.30
CA ILE A 73 19.22 14.62 15.17
C ILE A 73 19.51 13.87 13.85
N GLY A 74 20.75 13.40 13.67
CA GLY A 74 21.14 12.60 12.50
C GLY A 74 20.33 11.32 12.36
N ILE A 75 20.14 10.57 13.45
CA ILE A 75 19.34 9.34 13.46
C ILE A 75 17.87 9.64 13.14
N ILE A 76 17.28 10.64 13.78
CA ILE A 76 15.88 11.04 13.52
C ILE A 76 15.70 11.46 12.06
N ALA A 77 16.62 12.25 11.52
CA ALA A 77 16.60 12.66 10.12
C ALA A 77 16.71 11.46 9.17
N ALA A 78 17.59 10.50 9.44
CA ALA A 78 17.74 9.29 8.64
C ALA A 78 16.46 8.43 8.64
N ILE A 79 15.80 8.29 9.79
CA ILE A 79 14.51 7.59 9.90
C ILE A 79 13.46 8.30 9.03
N LEU A 80 13.29 9.62 9.20
CA LEU A 80 12.31 10.41 8.44
C LEU A 80 12.55 10.35 6.93
N LEU A 81 13.80 10.42 6.50
CA LEU A 81 14.15 10.30 5.07
C LEU A 81 13.81 8.91 4.54
N THR A 82 14.20 7.87 5.26
CA THR A 82 13.96 6.49 4.84
C THR A 82 12.47 6.16 4.79
N THR A 83 11.70 6.57 5.80
CA THR A 83 10.23 6.38 5.83
C THR A 83 9.55 7.15 4.70
N THR A 84 9.98 8.39 4.45
CA THR A 84 9.40 9.23 3.39
C THR A 84 9.70 8.67 2.01
N ILE A 85 10.94 8.25 1.74
CA ILE A 85 11.31 7.63 0.46
C ILE A 85 10.52 6.33 0.24
N GLY A 86 10.47 5.47 1.26
CA GLY A 86 9.70 4.22 1.19
C GLY A 86 8.20 4.44 1.00
N PHE A 87 7.63 5.50 1.57
CA PHE A 87 6.25 5.91 1.33
C PHE A 87 6.04 6.44 -0.09
N LEU A 88 6.92 7.30 -0.61
CA LEU A 88 6.80 7.86 -1.95
C LEU A 88 6.84 6.75 -3.02
N PHE A 89 7.75 5.79 -2.90
CA PHE A 89 7.80 4.66 -3.82
C PHE A 89 6.52 3.81 -3.81
N GLU A 90 5.93 3.60 -2.63
CA GLU A 90 4.68 2.84 -2.52
C GLU A 90 3.46 3.63 -3.01
N TYR A 91 3.44 4.94 -2.77
CA TYR A 91 2.42 5.83 -3.31
C TYR A 91 2.45 5.83 -4.85
N ASP A 92 3.64 5.95 -5.44
CA ASP A 92 3.80 5.91 -6.90
C ASP A 92 3.42 4.54 -7.49
N ALA A 93 3.70 3.44 -6.78
CA ALA A 93 3.30 2.10 -7.20
C ALA A 93 1.79 1.88 -7.16
N ASN A 94 1.09 2.42 -6.15
CA ASN A 94 -0.37 2.29 -6.01
C ASN A 94 -1.17 3.24 -6.94
N LYS A 95 -0.50 4.21 -7.58
CA LYS A 95 -1.14 5.15 -8.51
C LYS A 95 -1.25 4.60 -9.94
N LYS A 96 -0.61 3.47 -10.25
CA LYS A 96 -0.70 2.77 -11.54
C LYS A 96 -1.64 1.57 -11.47
#